data_AF-A0A418W9M0-F1
#
_entry.id   AF-A0A418W9M0-F1
#
_cell.length_a   1.000
_cell.length_b   1.000
_cell.length_c   1.000
_cell.angle_alpha   90.00
_cell.angle_beta   90.00
_cell.angle_gamma   90.00
#
_symmetry.space_group_name_H-M   'P 1'
#
loop_
_entity.id
_entity.type
_entity.pdbx_description
1 polymer ?
#
loop_
_entity_poly.entity_id
_entity_poly.type
_entity_poly.pdbx_seq_one_letter_code
_entity_poly.pdbx_strand_id
1 'polypeptide(L)'
;MKVLTANRLLDGEVVYLAEGDAWAEDLASARVVSDDDGEVALTAAGAAAIKARLVVGAYLMPVTVEGGRILPASVRERIRAAGPSNRNDLGKQAGLHNGGPSANGTR
;
A
#
# COMPACT_ATOMS: atom_id res chain seq x y z
N MET A 1 6.63 -7.04 16.49
CA MET A 1 5.24 -6.85 16.03
C MET A 1 5.24 -6.86 14.52
N LYS A 2 4.17 -7.38 13.90
CA LYS A 2 4.03 -7.47 12.45
C LYS A 2 2.62 -7.06 12.05
N VAL A 3 2.48 -6.60 10.82
CA VAL A 3 1.20 -6.35 10.14
C VAL A 3 1.22 -7.06 8.79
N LEU A 4 0.05 -7.33 8.22
CA LEU A 4 -0.02 -7.81 6.84
C LEU A 4 -0.13 -6.61 5.90
N THR A 5 0.75 -6.55 4.90
CA THR A 5 0.68 -5.55 3.82
C THR A 5 0.69 -6.23 2.46
N ALA A 6 0.04 -5.61 1.49
CA ALA A 6 -0.05 -6.08 0.11
C ALA A 6 -0.28 -4.90 -0.85
N ASN A 7 -0.29 -5.17 -2.15
CA ASN A 7 -0.74 -4.23 -3.16
C ASN A 7 -2.15 -4.61 -3.63
N ARG A 8 -3.11 -3.69 -3.57
CA ARG A 8 -4.48 -3.90 -4.05
C ARG A 8 -4.46 -4.08 -5.56
N LEU A 9 -5.16 -5.10 -6.05
CA LEU A 9 -5.06 -5.46 -7.48
C LEU A 9 -5.75 -4.42 -8.39
N LEU A 10 -6.74 -3.71 -7.87
CA LEU A 10 -7.56 -2.77 -8.65
C LEU A 10 -6.78 -1.55 -9.12
N ASP A 11 -5.95 -0.97 -8.24
CA ASP A 11 -5.29 0.31 -8.43
C ASP A 11 -3.79 0.30 -8.08
N GLY A 12 -3.29 -0.81 -7.53
CA GLY A 12 -1.89 -0.98 -7.16
C GLY A 12 -1.52 -0.37 -5.81
N GLU A 13 -2.47 0.24 -5.10
CA GLU A 13 -2.25 0.94 -3.84
C GLU A 13 -1.72 -0.01 -2.76
N VAL A 14 -0.83 0.51 -1.89
CA VAL A 14 -0.35 -0.27 -0.76
C VAL A 14 -1.43 -0.29 0.30
N VAL A 15 -1.83 -1.50 0.70
CA VAL A 15 -2.89 -1.71 1.69
C VAL A 15 -2.40 -2.58 2.84
N TYR A 16 -3.05 -2.43 3.97
CA TYR A 16 -2.78 -3.12 5.22
C TYR A 16 -4.05 -3.81 5.70
N LEU A 17 -3.95 -5.03 6.22
CA LEU A 17 -5.11 -5.72 6.77
C LEU A 17 -5.46 -5.12 8.13
N ALA A 18 -6.66 -4.58 8.25
CA ALA A 18 -7.24 -4.02 9.46
C ALA A 18 -8.02 -5.08 10.25
N GLU A 19 -8.54 -4.68 11.40
CA GLU A 19 -9.52 -5.49 12.13
C GLU A 19 -10.76 -5.80 11.26
N GLY A 20 -11.34 -6.99 11.44
CA GLY A 20 -12.48 -7.45 10.66
C GLY A 20 -12.15 -7.86 9.21
N ASP A 21 -10.87 -8.10 8.91
CA ASP A 21 -10.35 -8.54 7.61
C ASP A 21 -10.62 -7.57 6.45
N ALA A 22 -10.77 -6.28 6.78
CA ALA A 22 -10.86 -5.20 5.80
C ALA A 22 -9.46 -4.71 5.38
N TRP A 23 -9.33 -4.26 4.13
CA TRP A 23 -8.09 -3.65 3.64
C TRP A 23 -8.16 -2.14 3.79
N ALA A 24 -7.24 -1.57 4.56
CA ALA A 24 -7.08 -0.14 4.77
C ALA A 24 -5.85 0.39 4.04
N GLU A 25 -5.90 1.65 3.61
CA GLU A 25 -4.78 2.34 2.95
C GLU A 25 -3.81 2.94 3.97
N ASP A 26 -4.28 3.20 5.20
CA ASP A 26 -3.47 3.74 6.28
C ASP A 26 -2.90 2.63 7.18
N LEU A 27 -1.58 2.61 7.35
CA LEU A 27 -0.87 1.72 8.27
C LEU A 27 -1.38 1.86 9.70
N ALA A 28 -1.86 3.04 10.13
CA ALA A 28 -2.39 3.24 11.47
C ALA A 28 -3.65 2.41 11.76
N SER A 29 -4.35 1.96 10.72
CA SER A 29 -5.54 1.10 10.85
C SER A 29 -5.22 -0.40 10.81
N ALA A 30 -3.94 -0.77 10.62
CA ALA A 30 -3.54 -2.15 10.47
C ALA A 30 -3.71 -2.95 11.77
N ARG A 31 -4.18 -4.19 11.65
CA ARG A 31 -4.14 -5.18 12.74
C ARG A 31 -2.69 -5.54 13.01
N VAL A 32 -2.22 -5.22 14.22
CA VAL A 32 -0.88 -5.54 14.70
C VAL A 32 -0.90 -6.83 15.50
N VAL A 33 -0.01 -7.76 15.15
CA VAL A 33 0.18 -9.02 15.88
C VAL A 33 1.59 -9.12 16.46
N SER A 34 1.73 -9.84 17.56
CA SER A 34 3.03 -10.09 18.22
C SER A 34 3.30 -11.55 18.53
N ASP A 35 2.30 -12.41 18.37
CA ASP A 35 2.35 -13.85 18.62
C ASP A 35 2.22 -14.65 17.31
N ASP A 36 2.64 -15.91 17.38
CA ASP A 36 2.69 -16.83 16.23
C ASP A 36 1.29 -17.12 15.67
N ASP A 37 0.26 -17.23 16.52
CA ASP A 37 -1.11 -17.50 16.10
C ASP A 37 -1.68 -16.35 15.25
N GLY A 38 -1.41 -15.11 15.67
CA GLY A 38 -1.74 -13.91 14.91
C GLY A 38 -1.02 -13.84 13.56
N GLU A 39 0.25 -14.23 13.51
CA GLU A 39 1.01 -14.29 12.25
C GLU A 39 0.44 -15.33 11.28
N VAL A 40 0.04 -16.51 11.79
CA VAL A 40 -0.63 -17.55 11.01
C VAL A 40 -1.97 -17.05 10.48
N ALA A 41 -2.77 -16.39 11.32
CA ALA A 41 -4.07 -15.82 10.92
C ALA A 41 -3.92 -14.77 9.81
N LEU A 42 -2.98 -13.83 9.96
CA LEU A 42 -2.69 -12.83 8.93
C LEU A 42 -2.21 -13.47 7.62
N THR A 43 -1.34 -14.48 7.70
CA THR A 43 -0.85 -15.19 6.51
C THR A 43 -1.98 -15.90 5.77
N ALA A 44 -2.88 -16.56 6.51
CA ALA A 44 -4.05 -17.22 5.94
C ALA A 44 -5.01 -16.22 5.26
N ALA A 45 -5.27 -15.07 5.90
CA ALA A 45 -6.08 -14.00 5.31
C ALA A 45 -5.47 -13.45 4.01
N GLY A 46 -4.15 -13.23 4.00
CA GLY A 46 -3.42 -12.81 2.80
C GLY A 46 -3.52 -13.81 1.66
N ALA A 47 -3.34 -15.10 1.95
CA ALA A 47 -3.48 -16.16 0.95
C ALA A 47 -4.90 -16.24 0.38
N ALA A 48 -5.92 -16.10 1.23
CA ALA A 48 -7.32 -16.06 0.80
C ALA A 48 -7.60 -14.84 -0.10
N ALA A 49 -7.10 -13.66 0.26
CA ALA A 49 -7.26 -12.44 -0.54
C ALA A 49 -6.55 -12.52 -1.90
N ILE A 50 -5.38 -13.15 -1.97
CA ILE A 50 -4.68 -13.43 -3.24
C ILE A 50 -5.52 -14.38 -4.11
N LYS A 51 -6.04 -15.48 -3.53
CA LYS A 51 -6.90 -16.42 -4.25
C LYS A 51 -8.17 -15.76 -4.78
N ALA A 52 -8.72 -14.82 -4.01
CA ALA A 52 -9.86 -13.98 -4.39
C ALA A 52 -9.51 -12.85 -5.37
N ARG A 53 -8.22 -12.69 -5.74
CA ARG A 53 -7.72 -11.64 -6.66
C ARG A 53 -7.98 -10.23 -6.15
N LEU A 54 -7.99 -10.03 -4.84
CA LEU A 54 -8.14 -8.71 -4.23
C LEU A 54 -6.81 -7.98 -4.10
N VAL A 55 -5.74 -8.73 -3.80
CA VAL A 55 -4.41 -8.20 -3.57
C VAL A 55 -3.34 -9.11 -4.18
N VAL A 56 -2.12 -8.57 -4.32
CA VAL A 56 -0.92 -9.31 -4.71
C VAL A 56 0.25 -8.97 -3.80
N GLY A 57 1.20 -9.89 -3.69
CA GLY A 57 2.43 -9.68 -2.92
C GLY A 57 2.18 -9.44 -1.44
N ALA A 58 1.20 -10.14 -0.85
CA ALA A 58 0.91 -10.08 0.59
C ALA A 58 2.03 -10.73 1.41
N TYR A 59 2.49 -10.05 2.46
CA TYR A 59 3.51 -10.56 3.38
C TYR A 59 3.43 -9.85 4.73
N LEU A 60 4.03 -10.48 5.75
CA LEU A 60 4.15 -9.89 7.08
C LEU A 60 5.28 -8.86 7.08
N MET A 61 4.92 -7.60 7.35
CA MET A 61 5.86 -6.49 7.50
C MET A 61 6.11 -6.23 8.99
N PRO A 62 7.36 -6.25 9.45
CA PRO A 62 7.70 -5.87 10.81
C PRO A 62 7.40 -4.39 11.06
N VAL A 63 6.86 -4.10 12.24
CA VAL A 63 6.54 -2.74 12.70
C VAL A 63 6.98 -2.54 14.14
N THR A 64 7.18 -1.28 14.50
CA THR A 64 7.29 -0.82 15.89
C THR A 64 6.06 0.02 16.24
N VAL A 65 5.73 0.08 17.54
CA VAL A 65 4.69 0.97 18.06
C VAL A 65 5.35 1.95 19.01
N GLU A 66 5.39 3.22 18.63
CA GLU A 66 6.03 4.30 19.39
C GLU A 66 5.00 5.40 19.67
N GLY A 67 4.76 5.71 20.94
CA GLY A 67 3.78 6.74 21.32
C GLY A 67 2.35 6.46 20.79
N GLY A 68 1.99 5.18 20.64
CA GLY A 68 0.69 4.76 20.08
C GLY A 68 0.59 4.81 18.56
N ARG A 69 1.69 5.11 17.85
CA ARG A 69 1.73 5.15 16.39
C ARG A 69 2.46 3.93 15.85
N ILE A 70 1.89 3.30 14.82
CA ILE A 70 2.51 2.17 14.11
C ILE A 70 3.51 2.74 13.11
N LEU A 71 4.75 2.27 13.16
CA LEU A 71 5.83 2.69 12.28
C LEU A 71 6.47 1.47 11.61
N PRO A 72 6.86 1.56 10.32
CA PRO A 72 7.63 0.50 9.67
C PRO A 72 8.99 0.32 10.37
N ALA A 73 9.40 -0.94 10.60
CA ALA A 73 10.63 -1.23 11.34
C ALA A 73 11.91 -0.98 10.53
N SER A 74 11.84 -0.96 9.19
CA SER A 74 13.00 -0.77 8.30
C SER A 74 12.90 0.44 7.37
N VAL A 75 14.05 1.04 7.04
CA VAL A 75 14.19 2.11 6.02
C VAL A 75 13.63 1.66 4.66
N ARG A 76 13.80 0.38 4.30
CA ARG A 76 13.26 -0.19 3.05
C ARG A 76 11.73 -0.24 3.05
N GLU A 77 11.13 -0.44 4.22
CA GLU A 77 9.67 -0.48 4.38
C GLU A 77 9.08 0.92 4.43
N ARG A 78 9.78 1.90 5.00
CA ARG A 78 9.40 3.32 4.89
C ARG A 78 9.28 3.78 3.43
N ILE A 79 10.19 3.35 2.56
CA ILE A 79 10.12 3.63 1.12
C ILE A 79 8.90 2.96 0.49
N ARG A 80 8.55 1.74 0.91
CA ARG A 80 7.37 1.02 0.38
C ARG A 80 6.06 1.61 0.90
N ALA A 81 5.98 1.99 2.16
CA ALA A 81 4.82 2.63 2.78
C ALA A 81 4.56 4.03 2.20
N ALA A 82 5.61 4.71 1.72
CA ALA A 82 5.46 5.96 0.97
C ALA A 82 4.90 5.75 -0.46
N GLY A 83 4.69 4.50 -0.88
CA GLY A 83 4.33 4.13 -2.25
C GLY A 83 5.51 4.31 -3.22
N PRO A 84 5.44 3.75 -4.44
CA PRO A 84 6.32 4.23 -5.50
C PRO A 84 6.06 5.72 -5.67
N SER A 85 7.10 6.54 -5.77
CA SER A 85 6.97 7.84 -6.41
C SER A 85 6.46 7.57 -7.83
N ASN A 86 5.14 7.58 -8.03
CA ASN A 86 4.55 7.85 -9.33
C ASN A 86 4.93 9.28 -9.65
N ARG A 87 6.18 9.44 -10.09
CA ARG A 87 6.59 10.55 -10.91
C ARG A 87 5.60 10.52 -12.07
N ASN A 88 4.75 11.54 -12.14
CA ASN A 88 3.62 11.64 -13.07
C ASN A 88 4.08 11.57 -14.56
N ASP A 89 5.39 11.53 -14.81
CA ASP A 89 6.09 11.39 -16.07
C ASP A 89 6.35 9.94 -16.55
N LEU A 90 6.15 8.90 -15.72
CA LEU A 90 6.47 7.50 -16.09
C LEU A 90 5.29 6.54 -15.93
N GLY A 91 4.06 7.04 -16.12
CA GLY A 91 2.83 6.25 -16.13
C GLY A 91 2.10 6.30 -17.47
N LYS A 92 1.27 5.28 -17.74
CA LYS A 92 0.40 5.11 -18.93
C LYS A 92 -0.73 6.17 -19.06
N GLN A 93 -0.58 7.32 -18.42
CA GLN A 93 -1.43 8.52 -18.50
C GLN A 93 -0.76 9.65 -19.31
N ALA A 94 0.46 9.47 -19.81
CA ALA A 94 1.20 10.48 -20.60
C ALA A 94 0.59 10.83 -21.98
N GLY A 95 -0.59 10.29 -22.32
CA GLY A 95 -1.11 10.32 -23.68
C GLY A 95 -2.45 11.03 -23.90
N LEU A 96 -3.03 11.73 -22.92
CA LEU A 96 -4.33 12.40 -23.12
C LEU A 96 -4.35 13.82 -22.53
N HIS A 97 -3.64 14.74 -23.17
CA HIS A 97 -4.11 16.13 -23.24
C HIS A 97 -4.02 16.61 -24.69
N ASN A 98 -5.12 16.42 -25.42
CA ASN A 98 -5.37 17.09 -26.69
C ASN A 98 -6.31 18.28 -26.40
N GLY A 99 -5.95 19.48 -26.83
CA GLY A 99 -6.81 20.67 -26.82
C GLY A 99 -6.10 21.97 -26.44
N GLY A 100 -5.79 22.82 -27.43
CA GLY A 100 -5.20 24.17 -27.26
C GLY A 100 -6.08 25.17 -26.49
N PRO A 101 -5.65 26.44 -26.32
CA PRO A 101 -5.76 27.39 -27.45
C PRO A 101 -4.66 28.48 -27.58
N SER A 102 -4.52 28.95 -28.82
CA SER A 102 -4.30 30.33 -29.33
C SER A 102 -3.65 31.47 -28.50
N ALA A 103 -2.76 32.21 -29.20
CA ALA A 103 -2.57 33.67 -29.25
C ALA A 103 -1.40 34.36 -28.49
N ASN A 104 -0.85 35.37 -29.21
CA ASN A 104 0.19 36.38 -28.93
C ASN A 104 1.66 35.92 -28.93
N GLY A 105 2.64 36.58 -29.56
CA GLY A 105 2.69 37.83 -30.33
C GLY A 105 4.10 38.43 -30.23
N THR A 106 4.55 39.11 -31.29
CA THR A 106 5.73 40.03 -31.37
C THR A 106 7.12 39.41 -31.57
N ARG A 107 7.63 39.40 -32.80
CA ARG A 107 8.45 40.46 -33.43
C ARG A 107 8.65 40.16 -34.90
#